data_AF-A0A5A9P4R4-F1
#
_entry.id   AF-A0A5A9P4R4-F1
#
_cell.length_a   1.000
_cell.length_b   1.000
_cell.length_c   1.000
_cell.angle_alpha   90.00
_cell.angle_beta   90.00
_cell.angle_gamma   90.00
#
_symmetry.space_group_name_H-M   'P 1'
#
loop_
_entity.id
_entity.type
_entity.pdbx_description
1 polymer ?
#
loop_
_entity_poly.entity_id
_entity_poly.type
_entity_poly.pdbx_seq_one_letter_code
_entity_poly.pdbx_strand_id
1 'polypeptide(L)'
;MFRRAKLYRFASENDPPEWKERGTGDVKLLRHKERGTIRLLMRRDRTLKICANHHIMPSMELKPNAGSDRAWVWNTLADFADEQPKPELLAIRFLNAENAQKFKMKFDECKEEAQKSLDGSINSPSKVAEKLEELSVNDGKTKSSEDKKEVKKEEKKEVKTGEEGKK
;
A
#
# COMPACT_ATOMS: atom_id res chain seq x y z
N MET A 1 3.37 -22.39 5.23
CA MET A 1 2.14 -23.14 4.86
C MET A 1 1.37 -22.30 3.85
N PHE A 2 1.07 -22.83 2.67
CA PHE A 2 0.28 -22.16 1.65
C PHE A 2 -1.20 -22.38 1.93
N ARG A 3 -2.03 -21.34 1.78
CA ARG A 3 -3.48 -21.51 1.82
C ARG A 3 -4.11 -20.80 0.65
N ARG A 4 -4.96 -21.53 -0.05
CA ARG A 4 -5.74 -21.02 -1.16
C ARG A 4 -6.82 -20.07 -0.64
N ALA A 5 -6.90 -18.90 -1.24
CA ALA A 5 -7.84 -17.86 -0.88
C ALA A 5 -8.25 -17.02 -2.09
N LYS A 6 -9.33 -16.26 -1.91
CA LYS A 6 -9.75 -15.21 -2.82
C LYS A 6 -9.59 -13.86 -2.13
N LEU A 7 -8.93 -12.93 -2.80
CA LEU A 7 -8.65 -11.59 -2.33
C LEU A 7 -9.52 -10.59 -3.07
N TYR A 8 -10.03 -9.62 -2.31
CA TYR A 8 -10.84 -8.51 -2.76
C TYR A 8 -10.20 -7.19 -2.32
N ARG A 9 -10.48 -6.14 -3.08
CA ARG A 9 -10.15 -4.76 -2.76
C ARG A 9 -11.45 -3.97 -2.70
N PHE A 10 -11.54 -3.05 -1.75
CA PHE A 10 -12.64 -2.10 -1.68
C PHE A 10 -12.38 -0.95 -2.66
N ALA A 11 -13.25 -0.80 -3.66
CA ALA A 11 -13.20 0.26 -4.64
C ALA A 11 -14.08 1.43 -4.15
N SER A 12 -13.52 2.28 -3.29
CA SER A 12 -14.22 3.46 -2.75
C SER A 12 -14.43 4.55 -3.78
N GLU A 13 -13.70 4.50 -4.90
CA GLU A 13 -13.82 5.42 -6.03
C GLU A 13 -15.08 5.19 -6.88
N ASN A 14 -15.75 4.04 -6.73
CA ASN A 14 -17.02 3.78 -7.41
C ASN A 14 -18.19 4.39 -6.64
N ASP A 15 -19.27 4.69 -7.36
CA ASP A 15 -20.55 5.10 -6.79
C ASP A 15 -21.65 4.09 -7.18
N PRO A 16 -22.11 3.20 -6.26
CA PRO A 16 -21.70 3.09 -4.86
C PRO A 16 -20.35 2.35 -4.67
N PRO A 17 -19.68 2.53 -3.51
CA PRO A 17 -18.50 1.77 -3.15
C PRO A 17 -18.76 0.26 -3.11
N GLU A 18 -17.85 -0.53 -3.69
CA GLU A 18 -18.04 -1.98 -3.83
C GLU A 18 -16.76 -2.79 -3.65
N TRP A 19 -16.92 -4.08 -3.33
CA TRP A 19 -15.81 -5.02 -3.26
C TRP A 19 -15.53 -5.63 -4.64
N LYS A 20 -14.34 -5.38 -5.19
CA LYS A 20 -13.88 -5.97 -6.45
C LYS A 20 -12.94 -7.13 -6.20
N GLU A 21 -13.08 -8.22 -6.95
CA GLU A 21 -12.12 -9.32 -6.91
C GLU A 21 -10.75 -8.84 -7.39
N ARG A 22 -9.73 -9.00 -6.55
CA ARG A 22 -8.35 -8.62 -6.86
C ARG A 22 -7.53 -9.82 -7.32
N GLY A 23 -7.78 -11.02 -6.79
CA GLY A 23 -7.13 -12.24 -7.27
C GLY A 23 -7.48 -13.49 -6.48
N THR A 24 -7.30 -14.65 -7.10
CA THR A 24 -7.46 -15.97 -6.47
C THR A 24 -6.14 -16.74 -6.58
N GLY A 25 -5.70 -17.36 -5.48
CA GLY A 25 -4.46 -18.13 -5.43
C GLY A 25 -3.98 -18.41 -4.01
N ASP A 26 -2.70 -18.72 -3.85
CA ASP A 26 -2.12 -19.03 -2.54
C ASP A 26 -1.57 -17.78 -1.84
N VAL A 27 -2.01 -17.55 -0.59
CA VAL A 27 -1.44 -16.52 0.28
C VAL A 27 -0.27 -17.07 1.10
N LYS A 28 0.79 -16.26 1.23
CA LYS A 28 2.03 -16.57 1.92
C LYS A 28 2.37 -15.46 2.91
N LEU A 29 2.71 -15.83 4.14
CA LEU A 29 3.42 -14.97 5.08
C LEU A 29 4.90 -15.37 5.00
N LEU A 30 5.76 -14.42 4.63
CA LEU A 30 7.18 -14.64 4.37
C LEU A 30 8.01 -13.76 5.27
N ARG A 31 8.99 -14.34 5.96
CA ARG A 31 9.98 -13.62 6.78
C ARG A 31 11.30 -13.47 6.02
N HIS A 32 11.86 -12.26 6.04
CA HIS A 32 13.20 -12.00 5.55
C HIS A 32 14.23 -12.48 6.58
N LYS A 33 15.14 -13.38 6.18
CA LYS A 33 16.08 -14.05 7.11
C LYS A 33 16.99 -13.08 7.86
N GLU A 34 17.51 -12.08 7.16
CA GLU A 34 18.51 -11.15 7.73
C GLU A 34 17.87 -9.94 8.42
N ARG A 35 16.74 -9.45 7.88
CA ARG A 35 16.09 -8.21 8.35
C ARG A 35 15.00 -8.49 9.38
N GLY A 36 14.58 -9.74 9.51
CA GLY A 36 13.46 -10.14 10.36
C GLY A 36 12.09 -9.66 9.87
N THR A 37 12.01 -8.81 8.85
CA THR A 37 10.75 -8.24 8.36
C THR A 37 9.83 -9.31 7.76
N ILE A 38 8.53 -9.19 8.02
CA ILE A 38 7.52 -10.12 7.54
C ILE A 38 6.64 -9.43 6.51
N ARG A 39 6.30 -10.14 5.44
CA ARG A 39 5.40 -9.65 4.38
C ARG A 39 4.34 -10.67 4.02
N LEU A 40 3.17 -10.17 3.66
CA LEU A 40 2.13 -10.94 2.97
C LEU A 40 2.41 -10.86 1.47
N LEU A 41 2.47 -12.03 0.82
CA LEU A 41 2.58 -12.16 -0.62
C LEU A 41 1.50 -13.10 -1.14
N MET A 42 0.76 -12.66 -2.15
CA MET A 42 -0.23 -13.48 -2.84
C MET A 42 -0.09 -13.31 -4.35
N ARG A 43 -0.15 -14.41 -5.08
CA ARG A 43 -0.09 -14.44 -6.56
C ARG A 43 -1.35 -15.09 -7.12
N ARG A 44 -1.80 -14.60 -8.26
CA ARG A 44 -2.93 -15.17 -9.00
C ARG A 44 -2.56 -16.52 -9.61
N ASP A 45 -3.52 -17.42 -9.67
CA ASP A 45 -3.37 -18.67 -10.41
C ASP A 45 -3.06 -18.41 -11.89
N ARG A 46 -2.35 -19.37 -12.51
CA ARG A 46 -1.94 -19.40 -13.92
C ARG A 46 -0.99 -18.26 -14.33
N THR A 47 -1.39 -17.01 -14.13
CA THR A 47 -0.62 -15.81 -14.52
C THR A 47 0.55 -15.50 -13.59
N LEU A 48 0.51 -15.99 -12.34
CA LEU A 48 1.52 -15.73 -11.30
C LEU A 48 1.74 -14.23 -10.97
N LYS A 49 0.88 -13.36 -11.49
CA LYS A 49 0.87 -11.92 -11.18
C LYS A 49 0.60 -11.70 -9.70
N ILE A 50 1.31 -10.78 -9.09
CA ILE A 50 1.11 -10.39 -7.69
C ILE A 50 -0.27 -9.72 -7.56
N CYS A 51 -1.01 -10.07 -6.52
CA CYS A 51 -2.28 -9.42 -6.17
C CYS A 51 -2.32 -8.89 -4.73
N ALA A 52 -1.32 -9.21 -3.92
CA ALA A 52 -1.00 -8.52 -2.67
C ALA A 52 0.49 -8.67 -2.36
N ASN A 53 1.12 -7.59 -1.94
CA ASN A 53 2.52 -7.56 -1.50
C ASN A 53 2.74 -6.37 -0.56
N HIS A 54 2.66 -6.62 0.75
CA HIS A 54 2.89 -5.59 1.77
C HIS A 54 3.52 -6.18 3.02
N HIS A 55 4.20 -5.33 3.79
CA HIS A 55 4.71 -5.70 5.10
C HIS A 55 3.58 -5.88 6.13
N ILE A 56 3.75 -6.83 7.03
CA ILE A 56 2.89 -6.95 8.21
C ILE A 56 3.37 -5.93 9.23
N MET A 57 2.52 -4.96 9.55
CA MET A 57 2.82 -3.89 10.52
C MET A 57 2.13 -4.17 11.85
N PRO A 58 2.73 -3.82 13.01
CA PRO A 58 2.12 -4.02 14.32
C PRO A 58 0.73 -3.38 14.49
N SER A 59 0.48 -2.28 13.79
CA SER A 59 -0.79 -1.56 13.78
C SER A 59 -1.89 -2.21 12.93
N MET A 60 -1.58 -3.25 12.13
CA MET A 60 -2.58 -3.94 11.32
C MET A 60 -3.52 -4.79 12.19
N GLU A 61 -4.79 -4.88 11.79
CA GLU A 61 -5.79 -5.67 12.48
C GLU A 61 -6.69 -6.38 11.46
N LEU A 62 -6.81 -7.71 11.61
CA LEU A 62 -7.78 -8.51 10.86
C LEU A 62 -9.14 -8.44 11.57
N LYS A 63 -10.11 -7.78 10.93
CA LYS A 63 -11.49 -7.68 11.40
C LYS A 63 -12.38 -8.68 10.65
N PRO A 64 -13.36 -9.31 11.33
CA PRO A 64 -14.30 -10.20 10.64
C PRO A 64 -15.14 -9.41 9.62
N ASN A 65 -15.38 -9.99 8.46
CA ASN A 65 -16.32 -9.41 7.49
C ASN A 65 -17.76 -9.74 7.90
N ALA A 66 -18.65 -8.75 7.94
CA ALA A 66 -20.06 -8.96 8.26
C ALA A 66 -20.66 -10.07 7.36
N GLY A 67 -21.33 -11.04 7.99
CA GLY A 67 -21.97 -12.15 7.28
C GLY A 67 -21.04 -13.27 6.78
N SER A 68 -19.76 -13.32 7.19
CA SER A 68 -18.85 -14.39 6.78
C SER A 68 -17.93 -14.85 7.93
N ASP A 69 -18.01 -16.14 8.27
CA ASP A 69 -17.13 -16.84 9.22
C ASP A 69 -15.73 -17.15 8.67
N ARG A 70 -15.56 -17.02 7.35
CA ARG A 70 -14.36 -17.42 6.60
C ARG A 70 -13.65 -16.26 5.89
N ALA A 71 -13.94 -15.02 6.29
CA ALA A 71 -13.35 -13.84 5.67
C ALA A 71 -12.87 -12.80 6.68
N TRP A 72 -11.74 -12.18 6.36
CA TRP A 72 -11.11 -11.13 7.14
C TRP A 72 -10.89 -9.88 6.31
N VAL A 73 -11.00 -8.72 6.92
CA VAL A 73 -10.78 -7.40 6.34
C VAL A 73 -9.68 -6.69 7.09
N TRP A 74 -8.76 -6.03 6.37
CA TRP A 74 -7.73 -5.18 6.96
C TRP A 74 -7.31 -4.05 6.03
N ASN A 75 -6.73 -3.02 6.62
CA ASN A 75 -6.13 -1.90 5.89
C ASN A 75 -4.62 -2.10 5.76
N THR A 76 -4.07 -1.82 4.58
CA THR A 76 -2.63 -1.70 4.34
C THR A 76 -2.33 -0.35 3.72
N LEU A 77 -1.34 0.37 4.26
CA LEU A 77 -0.99 1.72 3.80
C LEU A 77 -0.10 1.72 2.54
N ALA A 78 0.59 0.61 2.26
CA ALA A 78 1.56 0.50 1.18
C ALA A 78 1.58 -0.92 0.59
N ASP A 79 0.51 -1.30 -0.10
CA ASP A 79 0.50 -2.49 -0.96
C ASP A 79 1.24 -2.22 -2.27
N PHE A 80 2.13 -3.13 -2.64
CA PHE A 80 3.02 -3.04 -3.80
C PHE A 80 2.69 -4.08 -4.86
N ALA A 81 1.41 -4.47 -5.01
CA ALA A 81 1.01 -5.44 -6.03
C ALA A 81 1.10 -4.88 -7.47
N ASP A 82 0.93 -3.57 -7.63
CA ASP A 82 1.00 -2.85 -8.92
C ASP A 82 2.34 -2.11 -9.11
N GLU A 83 3.41 -2.56 -8.46
CA GLU A 83 4.76 -1.96 -8.51
C GLU A 83 4.85 -0.51 -8.00
N GLN A 84 3.80 -0.05 -7.31
CA GLN A 84 3.73 1.25 -6.65
C GLN A 84 3.05 1.08 -5.30
N PRO A 85 3.53 1.76 -4.23
CA PRO A 85 2.91 1.66 -2.91
C PRO A 85 1.57 2.38 -2.92
N LYS A 86 0.49 1.65 -2.64
CA LYS A 86 -0.87 2.20 -2.56
C LYS A 86 -1.55 1.81 -1.25
N PRO A 87 -2.31 2.73 -0.62
CA PRO A 87 -3.20 2.36 0.46
C PRO A 87 -4.35 1.52 -0.10
N GLU A 88 -4.63 0.39 0.52
CA GLU A 88 -5.66 -0.55 0.09
C GLU A 88 -6.43 -1.09 1.30
N LEU A 89 -7.76 -1.11 1.18
CA LEU A 89 -8.63 -1.86 2.08
C LEU A 89 -8.92 -3.22 1.45
N LEU A 90 -8.37 -4.27 2.06
CA LEU A 90 -8.36 -5.61 1.51
C LEU A 90 -9.30 -6.53 2.31
N ALA A 91 -9.95 -7.45 1.61
CA ALA A 91 -10.66 -8.56 2.21
C ALA A 91 -10.18 -9.88 1.63
N ILE A 92 -9.94 -10.87 2.48
CA ILE A 92 -9.55 -12.22 2.06
C ILE A 92 -10.61 -13.22 2.51
N ARG A 93 -11.02 -14.10 1.61
CA ARG A 93 -11.98 -15.18 1.87
C ARG A 93 -11.31 -16.53 1.64
N PHE A 94 -11.45 -17.42 2.59
CA PHE A 94 -10.97 -18.80 2.51
C PHE A 94 -12.12 -19.76 2.19
N LEU A 95 -11.78 -20.98 1.75
CA LEU A 95 -12.77 -22.02 1.48
C LEU A 95 -13.57 -22.39 2.74
N ASN A 96 -12.86 -22.60 3.86
CA ASN A 96 -13.41 -23.07 5.13
C ASN A 96 -13.04 -22.09 6.27
N ALA A 97 -13.91 -22.00 7.28
CA ALA A 97 -13.67 -21.21 8.48
C ALA A 97 -12.37 -21.61 9.20
N GLU A 98 -12.04 -22.90 9.25
CA GLU A 98 -10.80 -23.41 9.85
C GLU A 98 -9.55 -22.78 9.20
N ASN A 99 -9.53 -22.68 7.87
CA ASN A 99 -8.41 -22.08 7.14
C ASN A 99 -8.30 -20.58 7.43
N ALA A 100 -9.44 -19.89 7.57
CA ALA A 100 -9.51 -18.50 7.94
C ALA A 100 -8.99 -18.27 9.37
N GLN A 101 -9.42 -19.08 10.35
CA GLN A 101 -8.97 -18.97 11.73
C GLN A 101 -7.47 -19.25 11.85
N LYS A 102 -6.99 -20.33 11.25
CA LYS A 102 -5.56 -20.62 11.22
C LYS A 102 -4.77 -19.50 10.52
N PHE A 103 -5.38 -18.71 9.62
CA PHE A 103 -4.68 -17.63 8.91
C PHE A 103 -4.58 -16.44 9.84
N LYS A 104 -5.69 -16.11 10.52
CA LYS A 104 -5.71 -15.09 11.56
C LYS A 104 -4.66 -15.37 12.64
N MET A 105 -4.60 -16.58 13.18
CA MET A 105 -3.61 -16.91 14.23
C MET A 105 -2.17 -16.70 13.73
N LYS A 106 -1.86 -17.14 12.50
CA LYS A 106 -0.53 -16.91 11.92
C LYS A 106 -0.24 -15.45 11.58
N PHE A 107 -1.25 -14.70 11.18
CA PHE A 107 -1.11 -13.27 10.94
C PHE A 107 -0.81 -12.52 12.25
N ASP A 108 -1.54 -12.85 13.31
CA ASP A 108 -1.37 -12.24 14.64
C ASP A 108 -0.01 -12.61 15.24
N GLU A 109 0.45 -13.87 15.12
CA GLU A 109 1.83 -14.27 15.48
C GLU A 109 2.89 -13.45 14.72
N CYS A 110 2.72 -13.28 13.40
CA CYS A 110 3.63 -12.47 12.59
C CYS A 110 3.61 -11.00 12.98
N LYS A 111 2.46 -10.47 13.42
CA LYS A 111 2.34 -9.10 13.91
C LYS A 111 3.15 -8.88 15.19
N GLU A 112 3.05 -9.81 16.14
CA GLU A 112 3.83 -9.78 17.37
C GLU A 112 5.34 -9.92 17.10
N GLU A 113 5.74 -10.78 16.16
CA GLU A 113 7.14 -10.94 15.75
C GLU A 113 7.69 -9.68 15.06
N ALA A 114 6.86 -9.02 14.23
CA ALA A 114 7.23 -7.76 13.60
C ALA A 114 7.44 -6.65 14.65
N GLN A 115 6.61 -6.61 15.71
CA GLN A 115 6.78 -5.67 16.82
C GLN A 115 8.08 -5.92 17.58
N LYS A 116 8.37 -7.18 17.96
CA LYS A 116 9.62 -7.54 18.65
C LYS A 116 10.86 -7.19 17.84
N SER A 117 10.79 -7.33 16.52
CA SER A 117 11.90 -6.99 15.61
C SER A 117 12.16 -5.48 15.54
N LEU A 118 11.13 -4.66 15.71
CA LEU A 118 11.26 -3.20 15.80
C LEU A 118 11.89 -2.80 17.15
N ASP A 119 11.40 -3.37 18.25
CA ASP A 119 11.90 -3.07 19.61
C ASP A 119 13.36 -3.54 19.79
N GLY A 120 13.71 -4.70 19.26
CA GLY A 120 15.09 -5.22 19.26
C GLY A 120 16.07 -4.38 18.44
N SER A 121 15.60 -3.63 17.44
CA SER A 121 16.43 -2.73 16.65
C SER A 121 16.73 -1.41 17.38
N ILE A 122 15.92 -1.02 18.36
CA ILE A 122 16.11 0.22 19.14
C ILE A 122 17.12 0.01 20.28
N ASN A 123 17.28 -1.22 20.79
CA ASN A 123 18.25 -1.56 21.84
C ASN A 123 19.69 -1.80 21.36
N SER A 124 20.03 -1.43 20.11
CA SER A 124 21.38 -1.50 19.56
C SER A 124 21.85 -0.08 19.14
N PRO A 125 22.55 0.67 20.03
CA PRO A 125 23.03 2.02 19.75
C PRO A 125 23.93 2.14 18.52
N SER A 126 24.56 1.04 18.09
CA SER A 126 25.55 1.01 17.01
C SER A 126 24.97 1.24 15.59
N LYS A 127 23.69 0.96 15.33
CA LYS A 127 23.11 1.07 13.98
C LYS A 127 22.43 2.40 13.66
N VAL A 128 22.14 3.18 14.69
CA VAL A 128 21.51 4.51 14.53
C VAL A 128 22.55 5.53 14.07
N ALA A 129 23.80 5.40 14.54
CA ALA A 129 24.91 6.28 14.16
C ALA A 129 25.27 6.15 12.66
N GLU A 130 25.37 4.92 12.13
CA GLU A 130 25.72 4.71 10.72
C GLU A 130 24.68 5.28 9.74
N LYS A 131 23.40 5.34 10.14
CA LYS A 131 22.31 5.86 9.29
C LYS A 131 22.14 7.38 9.38
N LEU A 132 22.71 8.01 10.40
CA LEU A 132 22.72 9.47 10.57
C LEU A 132 23.89 10.13 9.83
N GLU A 133 25.02 9.44 9.67
CA GLU A 133 26.17 9.96 8.91
C GLU A 133 25.91 10.04 7.40
N GLU A 134 25.07 9.17 6.83
CA GLU A 134 24.78 9.17 5.39
C GLU A 134 23.85 10.32 4.94
N LEU A 135 23.22 11.05 5.90
CA LEU A 135 22.22 12.10 5.63
C LEU A 135 22.72 13.52 5.93
N SER A 136 23.98 13.71 6.36
CA SER A 136 24.53 15.04 6.69
C SER A 136 25.32 15.68 5.53
N VAL A 137 24.56 16.31 4.63
CA VAL A 137 24.81 17.50 3.76
C VAL A 137 26.22 17.92 3.33
N ASN A 138 26.34 18.31 2.05
CA ASN A 138 27.23 19.40 1.64
C ASN A 138 26.42 20.47 0.88
N ASP A 139 25.96 21.49 1.61
CA ASP A 139 25.31 22.69 1.10
C ASP A 139 26.38 23.79 0.99
N GLY A 140 26.76 24.15 -0.24
CA GLY A 140 27.70 25.23 -0.54
C GLY A 140 26.99 26.44 -1.14
N LYS A 141 26.65 27.42 -0.30
CA LYS A 141 26.02 28.69 -0.69
C LYS A 141 27.07 29.79 -0.86
N THR A 142 27.08 30.51 -2.00
CA THR A 142 27.25 32.00 -2.01
C THR A 142 26.79 32.62 -3.35
N LYS A 143 25.65 33.37 -3.34
CA LYS A 143 25.44 34.82 -3.69
C LYS A 143 25.81 35.26 -5.13
N SER A 144 25.15 36.17 -5.85
CA SER A 144 23.93 37.00 -5.75
C SER A 144 23.97 37.95 -6.95
N SER A 145 22.85 38.24 -7.63
CA SER A 145 22.55 39.61 -8.14
C SER A 145 21.15 39.67 -8.76
N GLU A 146 20.39 40.66 -8.29
CA GLU A 146 19.12 41.14 -8.85
C GLU A 146 19.33 41.75 -10.24
N ASP A 147 18.33 41.63 -11.14
CA ASP A 147 17.85 42.80 -11.89
C ASP A 147 16.41 42.60 -12.39
N LYS A 148 15.59 43.64 -12.23
CA LYS A 148 14.18 43.74 -12.65
C LYS A 148 14.08 44.39 -14.04
N LYS A 149 13.19 43.90 -14.92
CA LYS A 149 12.41 44.75 -15.86
C LYS A 149 11.21 44.00 -16.50
N GLU A 150 10.02 44.28 -15.97
CA GLU A 150 8.78 44.79 -16.63
C GLU A 150 8.91 45.21 -18.13
N VAL A 151 7.96 45.13 -19.10
CA VAL A 151 6.50 44.89 -19.25
C VAL A 151 6.23 44.56 -20.75
N LYS A 152 5.20 43.77 -21.12
CA LYS A 152 4.03 44.20 -21.96
C LYS A 152 3.16 43.05 -22.53
N LYS A 153 1.85 43.21 -22.27
CA LYS A 153 0.67 42.67 -22.94
C LYS A 153 0.59 43.12 -24.41
N GLU A 154 -0.02 42.28 -25.26
CA GLU A 154 -1.31 42.49 -25.97
C GLU A 154 -1.49 41.32 -26.97
N GLU A 155 -2.46 40.43 -26.85
CA GLU A 155 -3.92 40.49 -27.04
C GLU A 155 -4.39 40.02 -28.44
N LYS A 156 -5.20 38.95 -28.40
CA LYS A 156 -6.33 38.52 -29.27
C LYS A 156 -6.39 38.91 -30.75
N LYS A 157 -6.89 37.93 -31.53
CA LYS A 157 -8.15 38.13 -32.27
C LYS A 157 -8.98 36.85 -32.42
N GLU A 158 -10.16 36.88 -31.80
CA GLU A 158 -11.38 36.22 -32.26
C GLU A 158 -11.71 36.61 -33.70
N VAL A 159 -12.37 35.72 -34.44
CA VAL A 159 -13.49 36.11 -35.33
C VAL A 159 -14.64 35.10 -35.18
N LYS A 160 -15.76 35.62 -34.66
CA LYS A 160 -17.15 35.14 -34.72
C LYS A 160 -17.62 34.96 -36.18
N THR A 161 -18.69 34.24 -36.50
CA THR A 161 -20.11 34.63 -36.35
C THR A 161 -20.97 33.47 -36.85
N GLY A 162 -22.04 33.08 -36.15
CA GLY A 162 -23.40 33.61 -36.35
C GLY A 162 -24.22 32.46 -36.99
N GLU A 163 -25.50 32.20 -36.70
CA GLU A 163 -26.58 33.09 -36.32
C GLU A 163 -27.76 32.27 -35.76
N GLU A 164 -28.68 33.01 -35.16
CA GLU A 164 -29.87 32.61 -34.41
C GLU A 164 -30.97 31.93 -35.24
N GLY A 165 -31.90 31.30 -34.52
CA GLY A 165 -33.18 30.84 -35.08
C GLY A 165 -34.25 30.63 -34.01
N LYS A 166 -34.81 31.74 -33.52
CA LYS A 166 -36.08 31.83 -32.78
C LYS A 166 -37.19 31.01 -33.45
N LYS A 167 -37.92 30.19 -32.70
CA LYS A 167 -39.38 30.32 -32.49
C LYS A 167 -39.85 29.44 -31.34
#